data_AF-A0A2E8RP12-F1
#
_entry.id   AF-A0A2E8RP12-F1
#
_cell.length_a   1.000
_cell.length_b   1.000
_cell.length_c   1.000
_cell.angle_alpha   90.00
_cell.angle_beta   90.00
_cell.angle_gamma   90.00
#
_symmetry.space_group_name_H-M   'P 1'
#
loop_
_entity.id
_entity.type
_entity.pdbx_description
1 polymer ?
#
loop_
_entity_poly.entity_id
_entity_poly.type
_entity_poly.pdbx_seq_one_letter_code
_entity_poly.pdbx_strand_id
1 'polypeptide(L)'
;MKFRSQLEENIANLLEGLGVSYQYESEKLGYTIEHNYTPDFVLPNYTYLEAKGYWDPTDRRKILAVKKSNPDADIRMVFQSPYNTISKRSKTTYAKWCEKHDIPWTSYKDIPIEWLV
;
A
#
# COMPACT_ATOMS: atom_id res chain seq x y z
N MET A 1 25.03 -23.12 11.08
CA MET A 1 23.74 -22.53 10.65
C MET A 1 23.24 -21.66 11.79
N LYS A 2 22.66 -20.46 11.54
CA LYS A 2 22.10 -19.63 12.62
C LYS A 2 20.58 -19.57 12.45
N PHE A 3 19.87 -20.31 13.28
CA PHE A 3 18.41 -20.29 13.34
C PHE A 3 17.91 -18.94 13.89
N ARG A 4 16.70 -18.54 13.49
CA ARG A 4 16.11 -17.26 13.90
C ARG A 4 15.37 -17.37 15.23
N SER A 5 15.12 -18.58 15.72
CA SER A 5 14.52 -18.83 17.03
C SER A 5 14.97 -20.16 17.64
N GLN A 6 14.82 -20.28 18.96
CA GLN A 6 15.10 -21.53 19.67
C GLN A 6 14.21 -22.69 19.21
N LEU A 7 12.97 -22.38 18.81
CA LEU A 7 12.05 -23.38 18.28
C LEU A 7 12.58 -23.99 16.98
N GLU A 8 13.06 -23.16 16.06
CA GLU A 8 13.65 -23.62 14.79
C GLU A 8 14.88 -24.51 15.02
N GLU A 9 15.74 -24.15 15.97
CA GLU A 9 16.90 -24.96 16.36
C GLU A 9 16.46 -26.32 16.94
N ASN A 10 15.44 -26.35 17.80
CA ASN A 10 14.92 -27.59 18.36
C ASN A 10 14.33 -28.50 17.27
N ILE A 11 13.66 -27.93 16.26
CA ILE A 11 13.13 -28.67 15.11
C ILE A 11 14.28 -29.24 14.27
N ALA A 12 15.32 -28.44 13.99
CA ALA A 12 16.48 -28.90 13.26
C ALA A 12 17.17 -30.09 13.97
N ASN A 13 17.41 -29.97 15.28
CA ASN A 13 17.98 -31.05 16.08
C ASN A 13 17.12 -32.33 16.05
N LEU A 14 15.79 -32.19 16.07
CA LEU A 14 14.87 -33.32 15.91
C LEU A 14 15.02 -33.99 14.54
N LEU A 15 15.05 -33.20 13.46
CA LEU A 15 15.20 -33.73 12.10
C LEU A 15 16.54 -34.44 11.92
N GLU A 16 17.63 -33.87 12.45
CA GLU A 16 18.96 -34.50 12.47
C GLU A 16 18.97 -35.79 13.27
N GLY A 17 18.36 -35.79 14.47
CA GLY A 17 18.21 -36.99 15.31
C GLY A 17 17.38 -38.11 14.66
N LEU A 18 16.48 -37.76 13.74
CA LEU A 18 15.70 -38.70 12.93
C LEU A 18 16.39 -39.08 11.60
N GLY A 19 17.56 -38.53 11.29
CA GLY A 19 18.27 -38.77 10.04
C GLY A 19 17.61 -38.14 8.81
N VAL A 20 16.73 -37.16 8.98
CA VAL A 20 16.01 -36.48 7.91
C VAL A 20 16.83 -35.29 7.41
N SER A 21 17.20 -35.29 6.13
CA SER A 21 17.84 -34.14 5.49
C SER A 21 16.85 -33.00 5.27
N TYR A 22 17.29 -31.76 5.53
CA TYR A 22 16.48 -30.56 5.35
C TYR A 22 17.30 -29.42 4.74
N GLN A 23 16.59 -28.43 4.21
CA GLN A 23 17.15 -27.14 3.84
C GLN A 23 16.44 -26.05 4.64
N TYR A 24 17.19 -25.11 5.20
CA TYR A 24 16.65 -24.04 6.05
C TYR A 24 16.66 -22.71 5.30
N GLU A 25 15.50 -22.07 5.19
CA GLU A 25 15.28 -20.79 4.48
C GLU A 25 15.89 -20.76 3.05
N SER A 26 15.91 -21.91 2.34
CA SER A 26 16.55 -22.04 1.02
C SER A 26 15.69 -21.55 -0.14
N GLU A 27 14.37 -21.57 0.01
CA GLU A 27 13.42 -21.26 -1.04
C GLU A 27 12.47 -20.13 -0.66
N LYS A 28 11.96 -19.42 -1.68
CA LYS A 28 10.92 -18.40 -1.52
C LYS A 28 9.76 -18.73 -2.43
N LEU A 29 8.58 -18.89 -1.85
CA LEU A 29 7.34 -19.12 -2.58
C LEU A 29 6.60 -17.80 -2.76
N GLY A 30 6.37 -17.42 -4.01
CA GLY A 30 5.55 -16.25 -4.34
C GLY A 30 4.06 -16.55 -4.13
N TYR A 31 3.31 -15.57 -3.63
CA TYR A 31 1.86 -15.65 -3.50
C TYR A 31 1.20 -14.31 -3.75
N THR A 32 -0.09 -14.33 -4.07
CA THR A 32 -0.92 -13.14 -4.29
C THR A 32 -2.10 -13.16 -3.33
N ILE A 33 -2.40 -12.02 -2.72
CA ILE A 33 -3.63 -11.82 -1.94
C ILE A 33 -4.50 -10.84 -2.70
N GLU A 34 -5.74 -11.23 -2.95
CA GLU A 34 -6.75 -10.37 -3.57
C GLU A 34 -7.53 -9.57 -2.52
N HIS A 35 -7.82 -8.32 -2.84
CA HIS A 35 -8.60 -7.41 -2.00
C HIS A 35 -9.52 -6.57 -2.89
N ASN A 36 -10.69 -6.23 -2.37
CA ASN A 36 -11.57 -5.25 -3.00
C ASN A 36 -11.28 -3.85 -2.45
N TYR A 37 -11.33 -2.85 -3.34
CA TYR A 37 -11.22 -1.45 -2.98
C TYR A 37 -12.58 -0.77 -3.14
N THR A 38 -12.99 -0.06 -2.10
CA THR A 38 -14.21 0.75 -2.09
C THR A 38 -13.79 2.21 -1.93
N PRO A 39 -13.94 3.05 -2.97
CA PRO A 39 -13.69 4.48 -2.85
C PRO A 39 -14.75 5.12 -1.96
N ASP A 40 -14.41 6.24 -1.32
CA ASP A 40 -15.35 6.96 -0.46
C ASP A 40 -16.50 7.59 -1.26
N PHE A 41 -16.21 8.09 -2.47
CA PHE A 41 -17.21 8.67 -3.37
C PHE A 41 -17.00 8.25 -4.82
N VAL A 42 -18.12 8.08 -5.53
CA VAL A 42 -18.15 7.82 -6.97
C VAL A 42 -18.96 8.93 -7.62
N LEU A 43 -18.34 9.69 -8.52
CA LEU A 43 -19.01 10.77 -9.25
C LEU A 43 -19.76 10.22 -10.48
N PRO A 44 -20.75 10.96 -11.04
CA PRO A 44 -21.50 10.50 -12.22
C PRO A 44 -20.64 10.24 -13.47
N ASN A 45 -19.48 10.89 -13.57
CA ASN A 45 -18.50 10.70 -14.63
C ASN A 45 -17.53 9.52 -14.37
N TYR A 46 -17.80 8.69 -13.35
CA TYR A 46 -16.97 7.56 -12.90
C TYR A 46 -15.58 7.95 -12.38
N THR A 47 -15.39 9.20 -11.96
CA THR A 47 -14.25 9.59 -11.12
C THR A 47 -14.46 9.09 -9.69
N TYR A 48 -13.45 8.42 -9.15
CA TYR A 48 -13.44 7.88 -7.80
C TYR A 48 -12.64 8.79 -6.87
N LEU A 49 -13.28 9.31 -5.81
CA LEU A 49 -12.62 10.16 -4.82
C LEU A 49 -12.38 9.40 -3.52
N GLU A 50 -11.15 9.43 -3.03
CA GLU A 50 -10.77 8.96 -1.69
C GLU A 50 -10.44 10.16 -0.79
N ALA A 51 -11.18 10.32 0.29
CA ALA A 51 -10.97 11.37 1.27
C ALA A 51 -9.97 10.90 2.36
N LYS A 52 -8.93 11.69 2.63
CA LYS A 52 -7.94 11.36 3.67
C LYS A 52 -7.51 12.55 4.52
N GLY A 53 -7.64 12.37 5.84
CA GLY A 53 -6.99 13.22 6.84
C GLY A 53 -5.56 12.76 7.11
N TYR A 54 -5.44 11.69 7.90
CA TYR A 54 -4.17 10.96 8.07
C TYR A 54 -4.01 9.92 6.97
N TRP A 55 -2.85 9.91 6.32
CA TRP A 55 -2.55 8.95 5.25
C TRP A 55 -1.31 8.16 5.59
N ASP A 56 -1.49 6.88 5.89
CA ASP A 56 -0.44 6.00 6.39
C ASP A 56 0.29 5.25 5.24
N PRO A 57 1.41 4.54 5.53
CA PRO A 57 2.14 3.78 4.52
C PRO A 57 1.34 2.65 3.86
N THR A 58 0.40 2.04 4.57
CA THR A 58 -0.44 0.95 4.07
C THR A 58 -1.48 1.46 3.07
N ASP A 59 -2.17 2.56 3.38
CA ASP A 59 -3.12 3.21 2.48
C ASP A 59 -2.43 3.73 1.21
N ARG A 60 -1.23 4.30 1.30
CA ARG A 60 -0.45 4.69 0.11
C ARG A 60 -0.16 3.50 -0.81
N ARG A 61 0.30 2.38 -0.23
CA ARG A 61 0.56 1.15 -1.00
C ARG A 61 -0.72 0.60 -1.62
N LYS A 62 -1.84 0.67 -0.89
CA LYS A 62 -3.17 0.29 -1.39
C LYS A 62 -3.54 1.11 -2.62
N ILE A 63 -3.51 2.44 -2.56
CA ILE A 63 -3.86 3.30 -3.71
C ILE A 63 -2.98 3.00 -4.94
N LEU A 64 -1.67 2.79 -4.74
CA LEU A 64 -0.80 2.37 -5.85
C LEU A 64 -1.17 1.01 -6.43
N ALA A 65 -1.48 0.03 -5.58
CA ALA A 65 -1.89 -1.28 -6.03
C ALA A 65 -3.21 -1.21 -6.79
N VAL A 66 -4.18 -0.45 -6.30
CA VAL A 66 -5.48 -0.25 -6.98
C VAL A 66 -5.27 0.39 -8.34
N LYS A 67 -4.50 1.49 -8.44
CA LYS A 67 -4.19 2.14 -9.73
C LYS A 67 -3.46 1.19 -10.68
N LYS A 68 -2.51 0.40 -10.17
CA LYS A 68 -1.77 -0.58 -10.99
C LYS A 68 -2.70 -1.69 -11.51
N SER A 69 -3.63 -2.17 -10.69
CA SER A 69 -4.56 -3.23 -11.05
C SER A 69 -5.76 -2.73 -11.88
N ASN A 70 -6.04 -1.42 -11.88
CA ASN A 70 -7.16 -0.79 -12.58
C ASN A 70 -6.64 0.44 -13.35
N PRO A 71 -5.87 0.26 -14.43
CA PRO A 71 -5.21 1.36 -15.12
C PRO A 71 -6.18 2.40 -15.72
N ASP A 72 -7.41 1.99 -16.02
CA ASP A 72 -8.45 2.86 -16.59
C ASP A 72 -9.30 3.57 -15.52
N ALA A 73 -9.16 3.21 -14.25
CA ALA A 73 -9.92 3.85 -13.17
C ALA A 73 -9.35 5.22 -12.82
N ASP A 74 -10.18 6.26 -12.90
CA ASP A 74 -9.81 7.62 -12.52
C ASP A 74 -9.93 7.82 -11.01
N ILE A 75 -8.87 7.46 -10.28
CA ILE A 75 -8.82 7.55 -8.83
C ILE A 75 -8.07 8.80 -8.42
N ARG A 76 -8.74 9.67 -7.65
CA ARG A 76 -8.21 10.95 -7.18
C ARG A 76 -8.26 11.04 -5.66
N MET A 77 -7.27 11.72 -5.09
CA MET A 77 -7.16 11.89 -3.64
C MET A 77 -7.68 13.27 -3.20
N VAL A 78 -8.48 13.31 -2.13
CA VAL A 78 -8.98 14.54 -1.53
C VAL A 78 -8.46 14.62 -0.09
N PHE A 79 -7.53 15.53 0.18
CA PHE A 79 -6.84 15.59 1.46
C PHE A 79 -7.37 16.68 2.37
N GLN A 80 -7.37 16.42 3.69
CA GLN A 80 -7.56 17.46 4.70
C GLN A 80 -6.39 18.46 4.71
N SER A 81 -5.16 17.93 4.66
CA SER A 81 -3.91 18.69 4.70
C SER A 81 -2.88 18.04 3.74
N PRO A 82 -2.91 18.38 2.44
CA PRO A 82 -2.07 17.73 1.42
C PRO A 82 -0.56 17.94 1.64
N TYR A 83 -0.19 18.98 2.40
CA TYR A 83 1.21 19.31 2.69
C TYR A 83 1.77 18.63 3.95
N ASN A 84 0.99 17.77 4.61
CA ASN A 84 1.52 16.89 5.64
C ASN A 84 2.57 15.93 5.06
N THR A 85 3.63 15.66 5.83
CA THR A 85 4.66 14.71 5.42
C THR A 85 4.21 13.26 5.58
N ILE A 86 4.67 12.38 4.68
CA ILE A 86 4.33 10.94 4.69
C ILE A 86 4.81 10.21 5.95
N SER A 87 5.75 10.81 6.68
CA SER A 87 6.22 10.40 8.00
C SER A 87 7.00 11.54 8.65
N LYS A 88 7.19 11.48 9.98
CA LYS A 88 7.94 12.49 10.74
C LYS A 88 9.39 12.71 10.25
N ARG A 89 10.00 11.71 9.59
CA ARG A 89 11.38 11.77 9.09
C ARG A 89 11.49 12.17 7.62
N SER A 90 10.38 12.22 6.89
CA SER A 90 10.38 12.49 5.46
C SER A 90 10.11 13.96 5.16
N LYS A 91 10.76 14.50 4.13
CA LYS A 91 10.41 15.80 3.53
C LYS A 91 9.35 15.69 2.43
N THR A 92 8.95 14.47 2.07
CA THR A 92 7.93 14.21 1.05
C THR A 92 6.56 14.42 1.67
N THR A 93 5.76 15.29 1.06
CA THR A 93 4.36 15.54 1.46
C THR A 93 3.42 14.55 0.78
N TYR A 94 2.16 14.49 1.21
CA TYR A 94 1.13 13.70 0.50
C TYR A 94 0.99 14.17 -0.95
N ALA A 95 0.90 15.48 -1.17
CA ALA A 95 0.91 16.11 -2.48
C ALA A 95 2.09 15.66 -3.36
N LYS A 96 3.33 15.82 -2.87
CA LYS A 96 4.54 15.43 -3.61
C LYS A 96 4.59 13.94 -3.90
N TRP A 97 4.03 13.12 -3.01
CA TRP A 97 3.94 11.70 -3.22
C TRP A 97 2.95 11.38 -4.35
N CYS A 98 1.77 12.01 -4.35
CA CYS A 98 0.79 11.88 -5.42
C CYS A 98 1.35 12.35 -6.77
N GLU A 99 2.01 13.51 -6.82
CA GLU A 99 2.70 14.02 -8.02
C GLU A 99 3.71 13.02 -8.58
N LYS A 100 4.54 12.41 -7.71
CA LYS A 100 5.52 11.40 -8.11
C LYS A 100 4.90 10.14 -8.74
N HIS A 101 3.63 9.87 -8.43
CA HIS A 101 2.92 8.66 -8.85
C HIS A 101 1.77 8.95 -9.84
N ASP A 102 1.72 10.18 -10.37
CA ASP A 102 0.70 10.66 -11.30
C ASP A 102 -0.73 10.44 -10.77
N ILE A 103 -0.94 10.68 -9.47
CA ILE A 103 -2.24 10.56 -8.82
C ILE A 103 -2.79 11.98 -8.67
N PRO A 104 -3.90 12.34 -9.35
CA PRO A 104 -4.54 13.63 -9.14
C PRO A 104 -4.95 13.79 -7.68
N TRP A 105 -4.73 14.98 -7.13
CA TRP A 105 -5.06 15.26 -5.74
C TRP A 105 -5.54 16.70 -5.57
N THR A 106 -6.31 16.94 -4.52
CA THR A 106 -6.67 18.29 -4.10
C THR A 106 -6.86 18.36 -2.58
N SER A 107 -6.96 19.57 -2.05
CA SER A 107 -7.50 19.85 -0.72
C SER A 107 -9.02 19.70 -0.77
N TYR A 108 -9.65 19.16 0.28
CA TYR A 108 -11.11 19.07 0.37
C TYR A 108 -11.83 20.43 0.26
N LYS A 109 -11.12 21.53 0.52
CA LYS A 109 -11.64 22.90 0.40
C LYS A 109 -11.69 23.40 -1.04
N ASP A 110 -10.92 22.75 -1.92
CA ASP A 110 -10.56 23.27 -3.24
C ASP A 110 -10.79 22.19 -4.31
N ILE A 111 -11.85 21.37 -4.17
CA ILE A 111 -12.18 20.37 -5.19
C ILE A 111 -12.50 21.10 -6.50
N PRO A 112 -11.72 20.87 -7.58
CA PRO A 112 -11.91 21.62 -8.81
C PRO A 112 -13.24 21.27 -9.47
N ILE A 113 -13.90 22.27 -10.06
CA ILE A 113 -15.21 22.08 -10.70
C ILE A 113 -15.12 21.08 -11.85
N GLU A 114 -14.00 21.06 -12.56
CA GLU A 114 -13.73 20.13 -13.66
C GLU A 114 -13.64 18.66 -13.21
N TRP A 115 -13.60 18.37 -11.91
CA TRP A 115 -13.73 17.00 -11.39
C TRP A 115 -15.20 16.59 -11.28
N LEU A 116 -16.09 17.55 -11.07
CA LEU A 116 -17.49 17.35 -10.69
C LEU A 116 -18.46 17.26 -11.87
N VAL A 117 -17.98 17.55 -13.08
CA VAL A 117 -18.77 17.61 -14.32
C VAL A 117 -18.45 16.47 -15.28
#